data_AF-A0A1H5K4U0-F1
#
_entry.id   AF-A0A1H5K4U0-F1
#
_cell.length_a   1.000
_cell.length_b   1.000
_cell.length_c   1.000
_cell.angle_alpha   90.00
_cell.angle_beta   90.00
_cell.angle_gamma   90.00
#
_symmetry.space_group_name_H-M   'P 1'
#
loop_
_entity.id
_entity.type
_entity.pdbx_description
1 polymer ?
#
loop_
_entity_poly.entity_id
_entity_poly.type
_entity_poly.pdbx_seq_one_letter_code
_entity_poly.pdbx_strand_id
1 'polypeptide(L)'
;MIGSVLAMIEGVNASRVALMCLFHDSQETRVGDIPHIGRKYLRAAPNGEVTADQVANAHPAVREGVQGAVDEYEAGETPEAVVARDADKLECLVQAVEYREQGYSLTQNWIDTSLAALKTPSAKALADAALSMPSLEWQKNFLPS
;
A
#
# COMPACT_ATOMS: atom_id res chain seq x y z
N MET A 1 4.17 0.50 7.59
CA MET A 1 3.59 0.27 8.93
C MET A 1 2.31 -0.55 8.86
N ILE A 2 1.27 -0.06 8.16
CA ILE A 2 -0.04 -0.75 8.02
C ILE A 2 0.14 -2.21 7.59
N GLY A 3 0.95 -2.47 6.55
CA GLY A 3 1.19 -3.84 6.07
C GLY A 3 1.74 -4.79 7.13
N SER A 4 2.70 -4.35 7.96
CA SER A 4 3.23 -5.17 9.04
C SER A 4 2.17 -5.49 10.10
N VAL A 5 1.30 -4.53 10.42
CA VAL A 5 0.19 -4.73 11.38
C VAL A 5 -0.83 -5.72 10.82
N LEU A 6 -1.28 -5.53 9.57
CA LEU A 6 -2.20 -6.47 8.92
C LEU A 6 -1.59 -7.88 8.86
N ALA A 7 -0.31 -7.98 8.51
CA ALA A 7 0.37 -9.27 8.43
C ALA A 7 0.38 -10.00 9.77
N MET A 8 0.60 -9.29 10.88
CA MET A 8 0.52 -9.86 12.23
C MET A 8 -0.89 -10.34 12.58
N ILE A 9 -1.94 -9.63 12.13
CA ILE A 9 -3.34 -10.01 12.38
C ILE A 9 -3.74 -11.22 11.51
N GLU A 10 -3.34 -11.24 10.24
CA GLU A 10 -3.63 -12.32 9.29
C GLU A 10 -2.73 -13.56 9.48
N GLY A 11 -1.69 -13.45 10.30
CA GLY A 11 -0.76 -14.56 10.57
C GLY A 11 0.19 -14.90 9.42
N VAL A 12 0.49 -13.93 8.55
CA VAL A 12 1.44 -14.07 7.43
C VAL A 12 2.81 -13.45 7.77
N ASN A 13 3.81 -13.63 6.92
CA ASN A 13 5.16 -13.14 7.22
C ASN A 13 5.25 -11.60 7.18
N ALA A 14 5.18 -10.97 8.37
CA ALA A 14 5.21 -9.52 8.51
C ALA A 14 6.48 -8.85 7.98
N SER A 15 7.64 -9.51 8.07
CA SER A 15 8.90 -8.99 7.53
C SER A 15 8.87 -8.97 6.00
N ARG A 16 8.28 -9.99 5.36
CA ARG A 16 8.15 -10.05 3.91
C ARG A 16 7.15 -9.01 3.39
N VAL A 17 6.00 -8.86 4.06
CA VAL A 17 5.02 -7.81 3.75
C VAL A 17 5.65 -6.42 3.91
N ALA A 18 6.38 -6.17 5.00
CA ALA A 18 7.06 -4.91 5.22
C ALA A 18 8.06 -4.59 4.11
N LEU A 19 8.81 -5.59 3.64
CA LEU A 19 9.75 -5.45 2.54
C LEU A 19 9.05 -5.11 1.22
N MET A 20 7.92 -5.76 0.92
CA MET A 20 7.12 -5.41 -0.26
C MET A 20 6.57 -4.00 -0.18
N CYS A 21 5.96 -3.61 0.94
CA CYS A 21 5.47 -2.25 1.15
C CYS A 21 6.58 -1.20 0.97
N LEU A 22 7.82 -1.51 1.36
CA LEU A 22 8.95 -0.60 1.19
C LEU A 22 9.34 -0.38 -0.29
N PHE A 23 9.24 -1.42 -1.13
CA PHE A 23 9.80 -1.39 -2.49
C PHE A 23 8.77 -1.33 -3.61
N HIS A 24 7.49 -1.57 -3.35
CA HIS A 24 6.46 -1.72 -4.39
C HIS A 24 6.32 -0.51 -5.33
N ASP A 25 6.50 0.72 -4.82
CA ASP A 25 6.45 1.96 -5.61
C ASP A 25 7.83 2.59 -5.84
N SER A 26 8.92 1.88 -5.56
CA SER A 26 10.28 2.42 -5.70
C SER A 26 10.61 2.89 -7.14
N GLN A 27 9.93 2.33 -8.13
CA GLN A 27 10.05 2.60 -9.56
C GLN A 27 9.54 4.00 -9.92
N GLU A 28 8.60 4.55 -9.15
CA GLU A 28 8.04 5.89 -9.34
C GLU A 28 9.10 6.98 -9.24
N THR A 29 10.24 6.71 -8.58
CA THR A 29 11.40 7.61 -8.58
C THR A 29 11.98 7.87 -9.97
N ARG A 30 11.71 7.00 -10.96
CA ARG A 30 12.19 7.11 -12.34
C ARG A 30 11.08 7.40 -13.35
N VAL A 31 9.91 6.81 -13.16
CA VAL A 31 8.78 6.95 -14.10
C VAL A 31 7.74 7.97 -13.66
N GLY A 32 7.85 8.49 -12.43
CA GLY A 32 6.83 9.31 -11.77
C GLY A 32 5.62 8.50 -11.31
N ASP A 33 4.87 9.04 -10.36
CA ASP A 33 3.52 8.55 -10.06
C ASP A 33 2.58 8.98 -11.21
N ILE A 34 2.05 8.00 -11.93
CA ILE A 34 1.13 8.24 -13.04
C ILE A 34 -0.30 8.28 -12.50
N PRO A 35 -0.95 9.47 -12.47
CA PRO A 35 -2.30 9.60 -11.97
C PRO A 35 -3.27 8.79 -12.83
N HIS A 36 -4.43 8.43 -12.25
CA HIS A 36 -5.43 7.58 -12.92
C HIS A 36 -5.78 8.02 -14.35
N ILE A 37 -5.97 9.33 -14.58
CA ILE A 37 -6.26 9.88 -15.92
C ILE A 37 -5.06 9.74 -16.86
N GLY A 38 -3.84 9.90 -16.33
CA GLY A 38 -2.58 9.77 -17.06
C GLY A 38 -2.39 8.38 -17.68
N ARG A 39 -2.89 7.32 -17.04
CA ARG A 39 -2.80 5.92 -17.54
C ARG A 39 -3.49 5.71 -18.90
N LYS A 40 -4.43 6.59 -19.29
CA LYS A 40 -5.05 6.54 -20.62
C LYS A 40 -4.09 6.93 -21.75
N TYR A 41 -3.14 7.81 -21.45
CA TYR A 41 -2.28 8.46 -22.46
C TYR A 41 -0.81 8.06 -22.34
N LEU A 42 -0.38 7.67 -21.15
CA LEU A 42 1.00 7.27 -20.86
C LEU A 42 1.13 5.74 -20.85
N ARG A 43 2.33 5.27 -21.19
CA ARG A 43 2.75 3.87 -21.08
C ARG A 43 4.06 3.84 -20.32
N ALA A 44 4.02 3.42 -19.06
CA ALA A 44 5.21 3.19 -18.27
C ALA A 44 5.84 1.84 -18.64
N ALA A 45 7.15 1.73 -18.43
CA ALA A 45 7.81 0.44 -18.42
C ALA A 45 7.27 -0.43 -17.25
N PRO A 46 7.25 -1.75 -17.38
CA PRO A 46 6.88 -2.64 -16.27
C PRO A 46 7.75 -2.42 -15.04
N ASN A 47 7.16 -2.53 -13.84
CA ASN A 47 7.88 -2.29 -12.59
C ASN A 47 9.13 -3.17 -12.45
N GLY A 48 9.05 -4.45 -12.82
CA GLY A 48 10.20 -5.37 -12.81
C GLY A 48 11.37 -4.90 -13.70
N GLU A 49 11.10 -4.31 -14.87
CA GLU A 49 12.15 -3.78 -15.75
C GLU A 49 12.83 -2.55 -15.14
N VAL A 50 12.03 -1.62 -14.59
CA VAL A 50 12.55 -0.41 -13.93
C VAL A 50 13.38 -0.80 -12.71
N THR A 51 12.90 -1.75 -11.91
CA THR A 51 13.63 -2.28 -10.75
C THR A 51 14.92 -2.95 -11.16
N ALA A 52 14.91 -3.79 -12.21
CA ALA A 52 16.12 -4.45 -12.70
C ALA A 52 17.23 -3.43 -13.03
N ASP A 53 16.86 -2.32 -13.67
CA ASP A 53 17.80 -1.23 -13.95
C ASP A 53 18.17 -0.41 -12.70
N GLN A 54 17.26 -0.23 -11.72
CA GLN A 54 17.54 0.44 -10.45
C GLN A 54 18.63 -0.25 -9.64
N VAL A 55 18.64 -1.58 -9.64
CA VAL A 55 19.58 -2.40 -8.84
C VAL A 55 20.69 -3.06 -9.67
N ALA A 56 20.87 -2.64 -10.93
CA ALA A 56 21.80 -3.26 -11.88
C ALA A 56 23.26 -3.31 -11.40
N ASN A 57 23.69 -2.33 -10.60
CA ASN A 57 25.03 -2.26 -10.01
C ASN A 57 25.06 -2.47 -8.50
N ALA A 58 23.94 -2.86 -7.89
CA ALA A 58 23.86 -3.17 -6.47
C ALA A 58 24.53 -4.51 -6.15
N HIS A 59 24.85 -4.71 -4.87
CA HIS A 59 25.31 -6.01 -4.35
C HIS A 59 24.30 -7.12 -4.72
N PRO A 60 24.73 -8.35 -5.08
CA PRO A 60 23.84 -9.42 -5.53
C PRO A 60 22.65 -9.69 -4.58
N ALA A 61 22.88 -9.73 -3.28
CA ALA A 61 21.83 -9.92 -2.28
C ALA A 61 20.77 -8.80 -2.26
N VAL A 62 21.19 -7.55 -2.54
CA VAL A 62 20.25 -6.41 -2.63
C VAL A 62 19.43 -6.55 -3.91
N ARG A 63 20.07 -6.91 -5.01
CA ARG A 63 19.39 -7.11 -6.30
C ARG A 63 18.29 -8.17 -6.19
N GLU A 64 18.65 -9.34 -5.68
CA GLU A 64 17.72 -10.46 -5.49
C GLU A 64 16.59 -10.10 -4.52
N GLY A 65 16.93 -9.47 -3.38
CA GLY A 65 15.93 -9.09 -2.37
C GLY A 65 14.91 -8.08 -2.88
N VAL A 66 15.35 -7.04 -3.59
CA VAL A 66 14.47 -5.99 -4.11
C VAL A 66 13.66 -6.49 -5.30
N GLN A 67 14.29 -7.11 -6.30
CA GLN A 67 13.56 -7.64 -7.46
C GLN A 67 12.53 -8.67 -7.02
N GLY A 68 12.91 -9.62 -6.16
CA GLY A 68 11.98 -10.61 -5.65
C GLY A 68 10.83 -10.02 -4.85
N ALA A 69 11.02 -8.93 -4.10
CA ALA A 69 9.93 -8.27 -3.40
C ALA A 69 8.96 -7.57 -4.37
N VAL A 70 9.48 -6.88 -5.37
CA VAL A 70 8.68 -6.22 -6.41
C VAL A 70 7.90 -7.24 -7.23
N ASP A 71 8.55 -8.29 -7.72
CA ASP A 71 7.92 -9.32 -8.55
C ASP A 71 6.79 -10.04 -7.80
N GLU A 72 7.00 -10.35 -6.51
CA GLU A 72 5.97 -10.96 -5.68
C GLU A 72 4.78 -10.02 -5.47
N TYR A 73 5.04 -8.74 -5.18
CA TYR A 73 3.97 -7.74 -5.06
C TYR A 73 3.19 -7.63 -6.37
N GLU A 74 3.87 -7.50 -7.51
CA GLU A 74 3.27 -7.37 -8.84
C GLU A 74 2.44 -8.59 -9.23
N ALA A 75 2.90 -9.81 -8.93
CA ALA A 75 2.11 -11.02 -9.14
C ALA A 75 0.82 -11.01 -8.32
N GLY A 76 0.88 -10.59 -7.05
CA GLY A 76 -0.31 -10.46 -6.20
C GLY A 76 -0.97 -11.80 -5.84
N GLU A 77 -0.21 -12.89 -5.89
CA GLU A 77 -0.70 -14.26 -5.73
C GLU A 77 -0.48 -14.82 -4.32
N THR A 78 0.55 -14.37 -3.61
CA THR A 78 0.86 -14.83 -2.25
C THR A 78 -0.03 -14.15 -1.22
N PRO A 79 -0.31 -14.81 -0.06
CA PRO A 79 -0.99 -14.16 1.05
C PRO A 79 -0.31 -12.85 1.48
N GLU A 80 1.03 -12.83 1.52
CA GLU A 80 1.81 -11.65 1.82
C GLU A 80 1.60 -10.54 0.79
N ALA A 81 1.57 -10.84 -0.51
CA ALA A 81 1.34 -9.85 -1.56
C ALA A 81 -0.08 -9.29 -1.50
N VAL A 82 -1.07 -10.14 -1.19
CA VAL A 82 -2.45 -9.71 -0.95
C VAL A 82 -2.53 -8.73 0.23
N VAL A 83 -1.87 -9.05 1.35
CA VAL A 83 -1.82 -8.16 2.53
C VAL A 83 -1.08 -6.85 2.21
N ALA A 84 0.02 -6.90 1.46
CA ALA A 84 0.76 -5.70 1.06
C ALA A 84 -0.08 -4.76 0.18
N ARG A 85 -0.88 -5.32 -0.75
CA ARG A 85 -1.79 -4.55 -1.61
C ARG A 85 -2.98 -3.98 -0.84
N ASP A 86 -3.53 -4.73 0.12
CA ASP A 86 -4.54 -4.21 1.03
C ASP A 86 -4.00 -3.03 1.86
N ALA A 87 -2.74 -3.12 2.31
CA ALA A 87 -2.10 -2.06 3.07
C ALA A 87 -1.92 -0.76 2.25
N ASP A 88 -1.51 -0.87 0.99
CA ASP A 88 -1.44 0.26 0.05
C ASP A 88 -2.83 0.92 -0.13
N LYS A 89 -3.88 0.12 -0.36
CA LYS A 89 -5.24 0.63 -0.53
C LYS A 89 -5.80 1.27 0.74
N LEU A 90 -5.46 0.75 1.91
CA LEU A 90 -5.81 1.35 3.18
C LEU A 90 -5.11 2.68 3.42
N GLU A 91 -3.84 2.82 3.06
CA GLU A 91 -3.13 4.09 3.16
C GLU A 91 -3.86 5.17 2.33
N CYS A 92 -4.18 4.86 1.08
CA CYS A 92 -4.96 5.74 0.21
C CYS A 92 -6.34 6.09 0.81
N LEU A 93 -7.03 5.13 1.43
CA LEU A 93 -8.32 5.36 2.07
C LEU A 93 -8.20 6.30 3.27
N VAL A 94 -7.24 6.05 4.16
CA VAL A 94 -6.99 6.88 5.36
C VAL A 94 -6.67 8.31 4.93
N GLN A 95 -5.79 8.48 3.95
CA GLN A 95 -5.45 9.79 3.40
C GLN A 95 -6.68 10.51 2.82
N ALA A 96 -7.56 9.80 2.11
CA ALA A 96 -8.80 10.37 1.58
C ALA A 96 -9.80 10.79 2.67
N VAL A 97 -9.85 10.07 3.80
CA VAL A 97 -10.64 10.44 4.98
C VAL A 97 -10.08 11.70 5.63
N GLU A 98 -8.77 11.77 5.83
CA GLU A 98 -8.10 12.95 6.40
C GLU A 98 -8.33 14.20 5.54
N TYR A 99 -8.21 14.08 4.21
CA TYR A 99 -8.50 15.20 3.30
C TYR A 99 -9.96 15.63 3.36
N ARG A 100 -10.90 14.70 3.52
CA ARG A 100 -12.31 15.02 3.70
C ARG A 100 -12.55 15.82 4.98
N GLU A 101 -11.90 15.44 6.08
CA GLU A 101 -11.96 16.17 7.35
C GLU A 101 -11.33 17.57 7.27
N GLN A 102 -10.33 17.76 6.42
CA GLN A 102 -9.72 19.06 6.11
C GLN A 102 -10.59 19.94 5.19
N GLY A 103 -11.73 19.43 4.69
CA GLY A 103 -12.67 20.18 3.86
C GLY A 103 -12.55 19.93 2.35
N TYR A 104 -11.69 19.00 1.90
CA TYR A 104 -11.66 18.57 0.50
C TYR A 104 -12.80 17.58 0.24
N SER A 105 -13.91 18.07 -0.31
CA SER A 105 -15.15 17.28 -0.48
C SER A 105 -15.12 16.26 -1.62
N LEU A 106 -14.15 16.33 -2.53
CA LEU A 106 -14.07 15.49 -3.74
C LEU A 106 -13.26 14.20 -3.57
N THR A 107 -13.19 13.63 -2.36
CA THR A 107 -12.42 12.41 -2.06
C THR A 107 -13.25 11.14 -2.00
N GLN A 108 -14.59 11.22 -2.07
CA GLN A 108 -15.48 10.06 -1.88
C GLN A 108 -15.20 8.92 -2.87
N ASN A 109 -14.92 9.23 -4.14
CA ASN A 109 -14.58 8.21 -5.13
C ASN A 109 -13.28 7.46 -4.77
N TRP A 110 -12.33 8.10 -4.10
CA TRP A 110 -11.09 7.46 -3.66
C TRP A 110 -11.37 6.49 -2.51
N ILE A 111 -12.22 6.89 -1.56
CA ILE A 111 -12.69 6.03 -0.47
C ILE A 111 -13.39 4.78 -1.03
N ASP A 112 -14.35 4.98 -1.93
CA ASP A 112 -15.17 3.88 -2.46
C ASP A 112 -14.33 2.88 -3.26
N THR A 113 -13.41 3.37 -4.10
CA THR A 113 -12.53 2.52 -4.91
C THR A 113 -11.48 1.79 -4.07
N SER A 114 -10.91 2.44 -3.05
CA SER A 114 -10.00 1.77 -2.11
C SER A 114 -10.71 0.69 -1.31
N LEU A 115 -11.91 0.97 -0.78
CA LEU A 115 -12.70 0.01 0.01
C LEU A 115 -13.07 -1.23 -0.82
N ALA A 116 -13.49 -1.03 -2.07
CA ALA A 116 -13.85 -2.11 -2.98
C ALA A 116 -12.65 -3.02 -3.35
N ALA A 117 -11.42 -2.52 -3.24
CA ALA A 117 -10.21 -3.27 -3.56
C ALA A 117 -9.73 -4.18 -2.42
N LEU A 118 -10.18 -3.94 -1.18
CA LEU A 118 -9.71 -4.67 0.00
C LEU A 118 -10.18 -6.13 -0.01
N LYS A 119 -9.25 -7.05 0.27
CA LYS A 119 -9.53 -8.49 0.22
C LYS A 119 -9.68 -9.09 1.62
N THR A 120 -8.72 -8.84 2.50
CA THR A 120 -8.59 -9.50 3.80
C THR A 120 -9.61 -9.01 4.83
N PRO A 121 -10.01 -9.87 5.79
CA PRO A 121 -10.91 -9.47 6.88
C PRO A 121 -10.32 -8.34 7.73
N SER A 122 -9.03 -8.40 8.09
CA SER A 122 -8.39 -7.37 8.91
C SER A 122 -8.34 -6.02 8.19
N ALA A 123 -8.09 -5.99 6.89
CA ALA A 123 -8.08 -4.74 6.13
C ALA A 123 -9.47 -4.10 6.10
N LYS A 124 -10.52 -4.89 5.86
CA LYS A 124 -11.90 -4.39 5.89
C LYS A 124 -12.29 -3.85 7.25
N ALA A 125 -11.95 -4.57 8.32
CA ALA A 125 -12.22 -4.11 9.68
C ALA A 125 -11.52 -2.78 10.00
N LEU A 126 -10.27 -2.62 9.55
CA LEU A 126 -9.53 -1.37 9.75
C LEU A 126 -10.08 -0.22 8.91
N ALA A 127 -10.55 -0.49 7.67
CA ALA A 127 -11.23 0.49 6.84
C ALA A 127 -12.55 0.96 7.48
N ASP A 128 -13.36 0.03 7.99
CA ASP A 128 -14.62 0.35 8.67
C ASP A 128 -14.37 1.23 9.91
N ALA A 129 -13.35 0.91 10.69
CA ALA A 129 -12.93 1.73 11.82
C ALA A 129 -12.48 3.14 11.38
N ALA A 130 -11.70 3.25 10.31
CA ALA A 130 -11.24 4.52 9.76
C ALA A 130 -12.39 5.40 9.22
N LEU A 131 -13.45 4.79 8.69
CA LEU A 131 -14.61 5.50 8.14
C LEU A 131 -15.64 5.91 9.20
N SER A 132 -15.70 5.20 10.33
CA SER A 132 -16.71 5.40 11.37
C SER A 132 -16.23 6.23 12.56
N MET A 133 -14.91 6.40 12.74
CA MET A 133 -14.34 7.19 13.83
C MET A 133 -13.69 8.48 13.31
N PRO A 134 -13.96 9.65 13.91
CA PRO A 134 -13.19 10.86 13.63
C PRO A 134 -11.72 10.65 13.99
N SER A 135 -10.79 11.13 13.16
CA SER A 135 -9.34 10.96 13.40
C SER A 135 -8.88 11.48 14.77
N LEU A 136 -9.54 12.51 15.30
CA LEU A 136 -9.28 13.08 16.63
C LEU A 136 -9.60 12.12 17.79
N GLU A 137 -10.46 11.13 17.58
CA GLU A 137 -10.72 10.12 18.60
C GLU A 137 -9.59 9.09 18.72
N TRP A 138 -8.82 8.86 17.67
CA TRP A 138 -7.65 7.96 17.73
C TRP A 138 -6.63 8.43 18.76
N GLN A 139 -6.47 9.75 18.91
CA GLN A 139 -5.56 10.37 19.89
C GLN A 139 -5.98 10.15 21.34
N LYS A 140 -7.21 9.69 21.60
CA LYS A 140 -7.72 9.46 22.95
C LYS A 140 -7.53 8.02 23.43
N ASN A 141 -6.96 7.15 22.59
CA ASN A 141 -6.78 5.74 22.92
C ASN A 141 -5.47 5.52 23.68
N PHE A 142 -5.55 5.55 25.00
CA PHE A 142 -4.42 5.31 25.91
C PHE A 142 -4.62 4.00 26.68
N LEU A 143 -3.51 3.38 27.10
CA LEU A 143 -3.57 2.29 28.07
C LEU A 143 -4.26 2.80 29.35
N PRO A 144 -5.18 2.02 29.94
CA PRO A 144 -5.67 2.33 31.27
C PRO A 144 -4.48 2.43 32.24
N SER A 145 -4.46 3.50 33.04
CA SER A 145 -3.49 3.70 34.11
C SER A 145 -3.66 2.69 35.24
#